data_AF-A0A367LXC6-F1
#
_entry.id   AF-A0A367LXC6-F1
#
_cell.length_a   1.000
_cell.length_b   1.000
_cell.length_c   1.000
_cell.angle_alpha   90.00
_cell.angle_beta   90.00
_cell.angle_gamma   90.00
#
_symmetry.space_group_name_H-M   'P 1'
#
loop_
_entity.id
_entity.type
_entity.pdbx_description
1 polymer ?
#
loop_
_entity_poly.entity_id
_entity_poly.type
_entity_poly.pdbx_seq_one_letter_code
_entity_poly.pdbx_strand_id
1 'polypeptide(L)'
;MPKHMLSPQGDYAPAGLIRRLAAMFYDFLLCVALMMVVTLVYQQGILRLIYGSDHLRELADRGALIGDPLLSTLLVFALFGFFAKFWTHT
;
A
#
# COMPACT_ATOMS: atom_id res chain seq x y z
N MET A 1 -10.28 23.32 16.89
CA MET A 1 -9.18 24.22 16.49
C MET A 1 -9.61 24.97 15.23
N PRO A 2 -9.53 26.31 15.19
CA PRO A 2 -9.83 27.05 13.97
C PRO A 2 -8.80 26.67 12.89
N LYS A 3 -9.26 26.19 11.74
CA LYS A 3 -8.40 25.86 10.59
C LYS A 3 -7.84 27.16 10.03
N HIS A 4 -6.56 27.44 10.28
CA HIS A 4 -5.86 28.58 9.69
C HIS A 4 -5.84 28.40 8.17
N MET A 5 -6.56 29.24 7.44
CA MET A 5 -6.52 29.22 5.98
C MET A 5 -5.13 29.65 5.51
N LEU A 6 -4.56 28.93 4.55
CA LEU A 6 -3.28 29.28 3.95
C LEU A 6 -3.41 30.60 3.20
N SER A 7 -2.49 31.53 3.47
CA SER A 7 -2.34 32.82 2.77
C SER A 7 -1.15 32.73 1.81
N PRO A 8 -1.25 33.18 0.55
CA PRO A 8 -2.35 33.95 -0.04
C PRO A 8 -3.52 33.06 -0.47
N GLN A 9 -4.74 33.51 -0.17
CA GLN A 9 -5.95 33.00 -0.80
C GLN A 9 -5.92 33.46 -2.26
N GLY A 10 -5.70 32.54 -3.19
CA GLY A 10 -5.60 32.82 -4.61
C GLY A 10 -6.35 31.79 -5.43
N ASP A 11 -6.88 32.22 -6.56
CA ASP A 11 -7.53 31.37 -7.56
C ASP A 11 -6.43 30.52 -8.23
N TYR A 12 -6.11 29.38 -7.62
CA TYR A 12 -5.07 28.50 -8.14
C TYR A 12 -5.58 27.85 -9.43
N ALA A 13 -4.83 28.03 -10.51
CA ALA A 13 -5.13 27.37 -11.77
C ALA A 13 -5.29 25.86 -11.54
N PRO A 14 -6.36 25.24 -12.08
CA PRO A 14 -6.58 23.81 -11.91
C PRO A 14 -5.37 23.03 -12.40
N ALA A 15 -5.06 21.92 -11.73
CA ALA A 15 -3.95 21.06 -12.10
C ALA A 15 -4.07 20.63 -13.57
N GLY A 16 -3.08 20.97 -14.39
CA GLY A 16 -2.98 20.47 -15.76
C GLY A 16 -2.97 18.93 -15.77
N LEU A 17 -3.43 18.34 -16.88
CA LEU A 17 -3.55 16.88 -17.04
C LEU A 17 -2.26 16.13 -16.68
N ILE A 18 -1.10 16.65 -17.09
CA ILE A 18 0.22 16.05 -16.81
C ILE A 18 0.48 15.95 -15.30
N ARG A 19 0.12 16.98 -14.51
CA ARG A 19 0.31 16.97 -13.06
C ARG A 19 -0.57 15.92 -12.38
N ARG A 20 -1.78 15.70 -12.91
CA ARG A 20 -2.69 14.63 -12.44
C ARG A 20 -2.15 13.25 -12.77
N LEU A 21 -1.65 13.06 -14.00
CA LEU A 21 -1.01 11.80 -14.42
C LEU A 21 0.23 11.49 -13.57
N ALA A 22 1.08 12.48 -13.31
CA ALA A 22 2.26 12.31 -12.46
C ALA A 22 1.89 11.94 -11.01
N ALA A 23 0.86 12.58 -10.45
CA ALA A 23 0.36 12.23 -9.11
C ALA A 23 -0.20 10.79 -9.06
N MET A 24 -1.00 10.39 -10.05
CA MET A 24 -1.51 9.02 -10.13
C MET A 24 -0.39 7.99 -10.29
N PHE A 25 0.64 8.31 -11.07
CA PHE A 25 1.81 7.43 -11.22
C PHE A 25 2.60 7.29 -9.93
N TYR A 26 2.78 8.38 -9.19
CA TYR A 26 3.40 8.36 -7.88
C TYR A 26 2.62 7.48 -6.88
N ASP A 27 1.30 7.67 -6.78
CA ASP A 27 0.45 6.86 -5.90
C ASP A 27 0.45 5.37 -6.32
N PHE A 28 0.51 5.09 -7.63
CA PHE A 28 0.67 3.73 -8.13
C PHE A 28 1.98 3.08 -7.64
N LEU A 29 3.11 3.78 -7.76
CA LEU A 29 4.40 3.26 -7.28
C LEU A 29 4.38 3.02 -5.76
N LEU A 30 3.77 3.92 -4.99
CA LEU A 30 3.59 3.74 -3.55
C LEU A 30 2.73 2.52 -3.22
N CYS A 31 1.61 2.32 -3.92
CA CYS A 31 0.76 1.15 -3.73
C CYS A 31 1.50 -0.15 -4.02
N VAL A 32 2.27 -0.20 -5.12
CA VAL A 32 3.09 -1.37 -5.47
C VAL A 32 4.13 -1.66 -4.38
N ALA A 33 4.86 -0.62 -3.94
CA ALA A 33 5.84 -0.76 -2.87
C ALA A 33 5.20 -1.26 -1.57
N LEU A 34 4.05 -0.70 -1.19
CA LEU A 34 3.29 -1.13 -0.01
C LEU A 34 2.89 -2.61 -0.11
N MET A 35 2.33 -3.03 -1.25
CA MET A 35 1.94 -4.42 -1.46
C MET A 35 3.13 -5.38 -1.35
N MET A 36 4.29 -5.01 -1.93
CA MET A 36 5.52 -5.80 -1.82
C MET A 36 5.99 -5.92 -0.37
N VAL A 37 6.01 -4.82 0.38
CA VAL A 37 6.45 -4.82 1.78
C VAL A 37 5.50 -5.63 2.66
N VAL A 38 4.18 -5.46 2.52
CA VAL A 38 3.19 -6.21 3.30
C VAL A 38 3.28 -7.70 2.99
N THR A 39 3.43 -8.07 1.72
CA THR A 39 3.61 -9.47 1.31
C THR A 39 4.88 -10.06 1.90
N LEU A 40 5.99 -9.32 1.86
CA LEU A 40 7.26 -9.77 2.44
C LEU A 40 7.17 -9.95 3.96
N VAL A 41 6.57 -8.99 4.68
CA VAL A 41 6.37 -9.09 6.14
C VAL A 41 5.49 -10.28 6.49
N TYR A 42 4.41 -10.51 5.74
CA TYR A 42 3.52 -11.64 5.96
C TYR A 42 4.23 -12.98 5.71
N GLN A 43 4.81 -13.16 4.53
CA GLN A 43 5.40 -14.44 4.13
C GLN A 43 6.73 -14.72 4.85
N GLN A 44 7.64 -13.77 4.87
CA GLN A 44 8.99 -13.95 5.41
C GLN A 44 9.11 -13.63 6.89
N GLY A 45 8.25 -12.76 7.42
CA GLY A 45 8.22 -12.42 8.84
C GLY A 45 7.31 -13.36 9.62
N ILE A 46 6.01 -13.34 9.32
CA ILE A 46 5.01 -14.06 10.12
C ILE A 46 5.02 -15.56 9.81
N LEU A 47 4.79 -15.94 8.54
CA LEU A 47 4.69 -17.35 8.17
C LEU A 47 6.00 -18.09 8.45
N ARG A 48 7.17 -17.47 8.24
CA ARG A 48 8.47 -18.10 8.49
C ARG A 48 8.72 -18.39 9.96
N LEU A 49 8.18 -17.56 10.84
CA LEU A 49 8.28 -17.73 12.27
C LEU A 49 7.34 -18.84 12.78
N ILE A 50 6.22 -19.07 12.10
CA ILE A 50 5.24 -20.10 12.44
C ILE A 50 5.60 -21.48 11.84
N TYR A 51 5.85 -21.54 10.53
CA TYR A 51 6.03 -22.79 9.79
C TYR A 51 7.50 -23.22 9.63
N GLY A 52 8.45 -22.34 9.97
CA GLY A 52 9.88 -22.56 9.69
C GLY A 52 10.24 -22.35 8.22
N SER A 53 11.53 -22.30 7.90
CA SER A 53 12.00 -22.01 6.53
C SER A 53 11.71 -23.11 5.52
N ASP A 54 11.80 -24.37 5.95
CA ASP A 54 11.78 -25.51 5.03
C ASP A 54 10.36 -25.79 4.53
N HIS A 55 9.38 -25.72 5.42
CA HIS A 55 7.97 -25.94 5.06
C HIS A 55 7.40 -24.79 4.22
N LEU A 56 7.85 -23.56 4.48
CA LEU A 56 7.45 -22.39 3.69
C LEU A 56 7.97 -22.45 2.26
N ARG A 57 9.20 -22.95 2.08
CA ARG A 57 9.80 -23.14 0.77
C ARG A 57 9.05 -24.21 -0.02
N GLU A 58 8.68 -25.31 0.63
CA GLU A 58 7.85 -26.34 0.02
C GLU A 58 6.46 -25.83 -0.39
N LEU A 59 5.82 -25.00 0.46
CA LEU A 59 4.55 -24.36 0.12
C LEU A 59 4.70 -23.37 -1.05
N ALA A 60 5.81 -22.65 -1.12
CA ALA A 60 6.11 -21.73 -2.22
C ALA A 60 6.32 -22.48 -3.54
N ASP A 61 7.08 -23.58 -3.50
CA ASP A 61 7.36 -24.43 -4.67
C ASP A 61 6.07 -25.09 -5.19
N ARG A 62 5.10 -25.36 -4.31
CA ARG A 62 3.76 -25.87 -4.68
C ARG A 62 2.79 -24.79 -5.16
N GLY A 63 3.20 -23.52 -5.19
CA GLY A 63 2.33 -22.40 -5.56
C GLY A 63 1.22 -22.11 -4.55
N ALA A 64 1.24 -22.72 -3.36
CA ALA A 64 0.18 -22.61 -2.36
C ALA A 64 0.10 -21.21 -1.72
N LEU A 65 1.15 -20.39 -1.85
CA LEU A 65 1.15 -18.98 -1.41
C LEU A 65 0.49 -18.03 -2.42
N ILE A 66 0.16 -18.50 -3.63
CA ILE A 66 -0.52 -17.69 -4.65
C ILE A 66 -2.02 -17.80 -4.45
N GLY A 67 -2.67 -16.67 -4.16
CA GLY A 67 -4.13 -16.62 -3.94
C GLY A 67 -4.57 -16.86 -2.49
N ASP A 68 -3.66 -16.70 -1.52
CA ASP A 68 -4.03 -16.78 -0.10
C ASP A 68 -5.11 -15.72 0.23
N PRO A 69 -6.32 -16.12 0.66
CA PRO A 69 -7.41 -15.18 0.97
C PRO A 69 -7.08 -14.26 2.14
N LEU A 70 -6.23 -14.70 3.07
CA LEU A 70 -5.83 -13.89 4.23
C LEU A 70 -4.85 -12.79 3.82
N LEU A 71 -3.85 -13.14 3.00
CA LEU A 71 -2.95 -12.15 2.40
C LEU A 71 -3.72 -11.14 1.54
N SER A 72 -4.66 -11.63 0.72
CA SER A 72 -5.47 -10.76 -0.15
C SER A 72 -6.30 -9.76 0.67
N THR A 73 -6.92 -10.23 1.76
CA THR A 73 -7.68 -9.38 2.69
C THR A 73 -6.78 -8.34 3.35
N LEU A 74 -5.59 -8.76 3.82
CA LEU A 74 -4.60 -7.87 4.42
C LEU A 74 -4.13 -6.78 3.45
N LEU A 75 -3.88 -7.13 2.18
CA LEU A 75 -3.51 -6.17 1.14
C LEU A 75 -4.63 -5.16 0.87
N VAL A 76 -5.89 -5.59 0.83
CA VAL A 76 -7.04 -4.69 0.69
C VAL A 76 -7.11 -3.72 1.87
N PHE A 77 -6.96 -4.20 3.11
CA PHE A 77 -6.95 -3.33 4.28
C PHE A 77 -5.75 -2.38 4.31
N ALA A 78 -4.57 -2.82 3.86
CA ALA A 78 -3.38 -1.98 3.78
C ALA A 78 -3.57 -0.85 2.74
N LEU A 79 -4.08 -1.18 1.55
CA LEU A 79 -4.42 -0.19 0.52
C LEU A 79 -5.52 0.76 0.99
N PHE A 80 -6.57 0.23 1.62
CA PHE A 80 -7.62 1.06 2.20
C PHE A 80 -7.05 2.00 3.25
N GLY A 81 -6.22 1.52 4.18
CA GLY A 81 -5.57 2.36 5.20
C GLY A 81 -4.63 3.42 4.60
N PHE A 82 -3.92 3.10 3.52
CA PHE A 82 -3.09 4.04 2.79
C PHE A 82 -3.93 5.21 2.24
N PHE A 83 -5.03 4.94 1.53
CA PHE A 83 -5.89 6.01 1.02
C PHE A 83 -6.74 6.68 2.10
N ALA A 84 -7.26 5.93 3.07
CA ALA A 84 -8.22 6.42 4.06
C ALA A 84 -7.58 7.18 5.22
N LYS A 85 -6.31 6.90 5.56
CA LYS A 85 -5.61 7.54 6.68
C LYS A 85 -4.35 8.27 6.24
N PHE A 86 -3.44 7.61 5.53
CA PHE A 86 -2.14 8.22 5.18
C PHE A 86 -2.31 9.40 4.21
N TRP A 87 -3.21 9.28 3.23
CA TRP A 87 -3.44 10.35 2.26
C TRP A 87 -4.35 11.48 2.77
N THR A 88 -5.30 11.19 3.67
CA THR A 88 -6.26 12.17 4.21
C THR A 88 -5.78 12.90 5.46
N HIS A 89 -4.87 12.30 6.24
CA HIS A 89 -4.22 12.97 7.37
C HIS A 89 -2.83 13.43 6.94
N THR A 90 -2.76 14.66 6.43
CA THR A 90 -1.52 15.44 6.25
C THR A 90 -1.49 16.58 7.26
#